data_AF-A0A9Q9ZCZ7-F1
#
_entry.id   AF-A0A9Q9ZCZ7-F1
#
_cell.length_a   1.000
_cell.length_b   1.000
_cell.length_c   1.000
_cell.angle_alpha   90.00
_cell.angle_beta   90.00
_cell.angle_gamma   90.00
#
_symmetry.space_group_name_H-M   'P 1'
#
loop_
_entity.id
_entity.type
_entity.pdbx_description
1 polymer ?
#
loop_
_entity_poly.entity_id
_entity_poly.type
_entity_poly.pdbx_seq_one_letter_code
_entity_poly.pdbx_strand_id
1 'polypeptide(L)'
;MLERFLEQQPAVCAALLSQEVRKGAAEIFTLTESDISCSEDVITALKPMKDATLLMSEESSPTACLIAPLHAKLIQDMKENTEEKSVMIREIKRVICEDLSKRYTTDQETSLLNKCASLDPRFKALPFLSKEKREETYKTVITEASSLQEEVHGNLEDSTVKEANISVSPQPEVTELQDDCPTTSKGRASSLLHNLLGKDLL
;
A
#
# COMPACT_ATOMS: atom_id res chain seq x y z
N MET A 1 7.85 13.67 11.60
CA MET A 1 8.49 14.48 12.65
C MET A 1 9.92 14.84 12.30
N LEU A 2 10.78 13.89 11.93
CA LEU A 2 12.18 14.17 11.55
C LEU A 2 12.31 15.10 10.34
N GLU A 3 11.53 14.89 9.27
CA GLU A 3 11.51 15.81 8.12
C GLU A 3 11.20 17.25 8.56
N ARG A 4 10.13 17.43 9.34
CA ARG A 4 9.77 18.74 9.91
C ARG A 4 10.86 19.29 10.84
N PHE A 5 11.55 18.44 11.59
CA PHE A 5 12.68 18.89 12.41
C PHE A 5 13.80 19.46 11.54
N LEU A 6 14.21 18.76 10.47
CA LEU A 6 15.23 19.25 9.54
C LEU A 6 14.79 20.55 8.84
N GLU A 7 13.53 20.65 8.42
CA GLU A 7 12.96 21.87 7.84
C GLU A 7 13.03 23.08 8.81
N GLN A 8 12.80 22.84 10.10
CA GLN A 8 12.77 23.89 11.13
C GLN A 8 14.12 24.11 11.82
N GLN A 9 15.15 23.35 11.46
CA GLN A 9 16.46 23.41 12.11
C GLN A 9 17.06 24.83 12.13
N PRO A 10 17.00 25.64 11.06
CA PRO A 10 17.48 27.02 11.11
C PRO A 10 16.74 27.90 12.12
N ALA A 11 15.42 27.75 12.22
CA ALA A 11 14.59 28.50 13.16
C ALA A 11 14.87 28.09 14.61
N VAL A 12 15.06 26.79 14.86
CA VAL A 12 15.46 26.26 16.16
C VAL A 12 16.84 26.79 16.56
N CYS A 13 17.83 26.73 15.66
CA CYS A 13 19.16 27.29 15.92
C CYS A 13 19.12 28.79 16.22
N ALA A 14 18.35 29.58 15.45
CA ALA A 14 18.20 31.01 15.69
C ALA A 14 17.57 31.31 17.06
N ALA A 15 16.53 30.55 17.44
CA ALA A 15 15.89 30.68 18.75
C ALA A 15 16.85 30.34 19.90
N LEU A 16 17.66 29.29 19.74
CA LEU A 16 18.68 28.90 20.73
C LEU A 16 19.79 29.95 20.87
N LEU A 17 20.14 30.65 19.80
CA LEU A 17 21.14 31.73 19.85
C LEU A 17 20.61 33.06 20.39
N SER A 18 19.31 33.17 20.67
CA SER A 18 18.68 34.38 21.21
C SER A 18 19.21 34.75 22.60
N GLN A 19 19.25 36.05 22.91
CA GLN A 19 19.74 36.54 24.19
C GLN A 19 18.82 36.13 25.34
N GLU A 20 17.52 35.99 25.08
CA GLU A 20 16.51 35.55 26.04
C GLU A 20 16.80 34.14 26.56
N VAL A 21 17.21 33.23 25.67
CA VAL A 21 17.53 31.83 26.01
C VAL A 21 18.93 31.71 26.61
N ARG A 22 19.90 32.50 26.15
CA ARG A 22 21.28 32.46 26.67
C ARG A 22 21.46 33.07 28.07
N LYS A 23 20.49 33.83 28.58
CA LYS A 23 20.61 34.59 29.85
C LYS A 23 20.86 33.76 31.12
N GLY A 24 20.92 32.43 31.05
CA GLY A 24 21.24 31.58 32.21
C GLY A 24 22.01 30.29 31.89
N ALA A 25 22.46 30.08 30.64
CA ALA A 25 23.14 28.86 30.22
C ALA A 25 24.52 29.17 29.62
N ALA A 26 25.58 28.59 30.21
CA ALA A 26 26.96 28.74 29.73
C ALA A 26 27.20 28.02 28.40
N GLU A 27 26.52 26.88 28.19
CA GLU A 27 26.55 26.08 26.96
C GLU A 27 25.14 25.63 26.58
N ILE A 28 24.81 25.74 25.30
CA ILE A 28 23.60 25.18 24.73
C ILE A 28 24.03 23.94 23.94
N PHE A 29 23.65 22.76 24.42
CA PHE A 29 23.86 21.52 23.68
C PHE A 29 22.86 21.45 22.53
N THR A 30 23.39 21.38 21.31
CA THR A 30 22.62 21.17 20.09
C THR A 30 23.09 19.89 19.41
N LEU A 31 22.30 19.41 18.44
CA LEU A 31 22.67 18.25 17.65
C LEU A 31 23.95 18.53 16.87
N THR A 32 24.83 17.53 16.83
CA THR A 32 26.05 17.57 16.03
C THR A 32 25.70 17.38 14.54
N GLU A 33 26.64 17.71 13.65
CA GLU A 33 26.47 17.42 12.21
C GLU A 33 26.25 15.92 11.95
N SER A 34 26.86 15.06 12.76
CA SER A 34 26.64 13.61 12.72
C SER A 34 25.20 13.23 13.09
N ASP A 35 24.59 13.90 14.06
CA ASP A 35 23.20 13.65 14.45
C ASP A 35 22.21 14.11 13.37
N ILE A 36 22.54 15.20 12.67
CA ILE A 36 21.77 15.69 11.52
C ILE A 36 21.86 14.71 10.35
N SER A 37 23.07 14.29 9.98
CA SER A 37 23.28 13.29 8.92
C SER A 37 22.60 11.96 9.23
N CYS A 38 22.67 11.50 10.49
CA CYS A 38 21.90 10.37 11.00
C CYS A 38 20.39 10.54 10.78
N SER A 39 19.85 11.73 11.07
CA SER A 39 18.42 12.03 10.85
C SER A 39 18.03 11.98 9.37
N GLU A 40 18.88 12.46 8.47
CA GLU A 40 18.70 12.39 7.01
C GLU A 40 18.71 10.94 6.51
N ASP A 41 19.63 10.12 7.04
CA ASP A 41 19.71 8.68 6.74
C ASP A 41 18.43 7.94 7.19
N VAL A 42 17.92 8.24 8.39
CA VAL A 42 16.67 7.66 8.89
C VAL A 42 15.49 8.02 7.99
N ILE A 43 15.37 9.29 7.58
CA ILE A 43 14.30 9.73 6.66
C ILE A 43 14.41 9.00 5.33
N THR A 44 15.62 8.91 4.78
CA THR A 44 15.87 8.23 3.50
C THR A 44 15.50 6.75 3.57
N ALA A 45 15.90 6.06 4.63
CA ALA A 45 15.60 4.64 4.82
C ALA A 45 14.09 4.37 5.02
N LEU A 46 13.39 5.26 5.73
CA LEU A 46 11.96 5.09 6.04
C LEU A 46 11.01 5.61 4.95
N LYS A 47 11.53 6.30 3.92
CA LYS A 47 10.71 6.87 2.86
C LYS A 47 9.79 5.86 2.17
N PRO A 48 10.24 4.66 1.75
CA PRO A 48 9.35 3.68 1.12
C PRO A 48 8.21 3.22 2.04
N MET A 49 8.46 3.12 3.35
CA MET A 49 7.44 2.76 4.34
C MET A 49 6.40 3.87 4.52
N LYS A 50 6.85 5.13 4.53
CA LYS A 50 5.95 6.30 4.55
C LYS A 50 5.06 6.33 3.31
N ASP A 51 5.65 6.15 2.14
CA ASP A 51 4.92 6.17 0.86
C ASP A 51 3.89 5.02 0.79
N ALA A 52 4.27 3.82 1.22
CA ALA A 52 3.35 2.67 1.34
C ALA A 52 2.20 2.94 2.31
N THR A 53 2.48 3.53 3.47
CA THR A 53 1.46 3.86 4.47
C THR A 53 0.49 4.89 3.93
N LEU A 54 0.99 5.94 3.27
CA LEU A 54 0.16 6.98 2.67
C LEU A 54 -0.75 6.37 1.59
N LEU A 55 -0.18 5.56 0.69
CA LEU A 55 -0.94 4.89 -0.35
C LEU A 55 -2.09 4.06 0.22
N MET A 56 -1.81 3.22 1.21
CA MET A 56 -2.81 2.35 1.84
C MET A 56 -3.84 3.13 2.67
N SER A 57 -3.53 4.37 3.06
CA SER A 57 -4.43 5.23 3.84
C SER A 57 -5.33 6.12 2.97
N GLU A 58 -5.06 6.21 1.66
CA GLU A 58 -5.81 7.06 0.72
C GLU A 58 -7.04 6.36 0.11
N GLU A 59 -7.14 5.03 0.16
CA GLU A 59 -8.27 4.30 -0.46
C GLU A 59 -9.49 4.20 0.47
N SER A 60 -10.68 4.50 -0.07
CA SER A 60 -11.98 4.42 0.62
C SER A 60 -12.62 3.03 0.59
N SER A 61 -12.04 2.05 -0.12
CA SER A 61 -12.58 0.71 -0.32
C SER A 61 -11.49 -0.37 -0.16
N PRO A 62 -11.85 -1.65 0.09
CA PRO A 62 -10.88 -2.69 0.47
C PRO A 62 -9.77 -2.92 -0.56
N THR A 63 -8.55 -2.63 -0.14
CA THR A 63 -7.32 -2.56 -0.95
C THR A 63 -6.56 -3.89 -1.03
N ALA A 64 -7.24 -5.03 -0.83
CA ALA A 64 -6.59 -6.34 -0.68
C ALA A 64 -5.70 -6.72 -1.88
N CYS A 65 -6.06 -6.26 -3.08
CA CYS A 65 -5.29 -6.46 -4.32
C CYS A 65 -3.91 -5.75 -4.31
N LEU A 66 -3.74 -4.66 -3.55
CA LEU A 66 -2.45 -3.95 -3.45
C LEU A 66 -1.50 -4.58 -2.44
N ILE A 67 -1.99 -5.39 -1.51
CA ILE A 67 -1.17 -5.89 -0.40
C ILE A 67 -0.01 -6.74 -0.92
N ALA A 68 -0.28 -7.73 -1.78
CA ALA A 68 0.75 -8.59 -2.33
C ALA A 68 1.80 -7.83 -3.18
N PRO A 69 1.44 -7.01 -4.18
CA PRO A 69 2.42 -6.25 -4.96
C PRO A 69 3.20 -5.25 -4.11
N LEU A 70 2.54 -4.57 -3.17
CA LEU A 70 3.20 -3.60 -2.29
C LEU A 70 4.18 -4.26 -1.32
N HIS A 71 3.79 -5.40 -0.72
CA HIS A 71 4.66 -6.17 0.16
C HIS A 71 5.91 -6.66 -0.58
N ALA A 72 5.74 -7.23 -1.78
CA ALA A 72 6.87 -7.67 -2.60
C ALA A 72 7.81 -6.52 -2.96
N LYS A 73 7.27 -5.36 -3.30
CA LYS A 73 8.05 -4.16 -3.62
C LYS A 73 8.82 -3.63 -2.41
N LEU A 74 8.19 -3.56 -1.24
CA LEU A 74 8.85 -3.14 -0.01
C LEU A 74 9.98 -4.09 0.37
N ILE A 75 9.78 -5.41 0.26
CA ILE A 75 10.85 -6.39 0.47
C ILE A 75 12.01 -6.14 -0.50
N GLN A 76 11.72 -5.90 -1.78
CA GLN A 76 12.74 -5.59 -2.77
C GLN A 76 13.52 -4.31 -2.43
N ASP A 77 12.85 -3.25 -2.02
CA ASP A 77 13.47 -1.96 -1.68
C ASP A 77 14.31 -2.02 -0.38
N MET A 78 13.96 -2.93 0.52
CA MET A 78 14.63 -3.13 1.81
C MET A 78 15.73 -4.20 1.77
N LYS A 79 15.91 -4.89 0.64
CA LYS A 79 17.02 -5.84 0.47
C LYS A 79 18.36 -5.12 0.60
N GLU A 80 19.33 -5.84 1.17
CA GLU A 80 20.67 -5.33 1.35
C GLU A 80 21.29 -4.96 -0.01
N ASN A 81 21.82 -3.74 -0.08
CA ASN A 81 22.52 -3.22 -1.24
C ASN A 81 23.97 -2.92 -0.84
N THR A 82 24.91 -3.64 -1.43
CA THR A 82 26.35 -3.51 -1.14
C THR A 82 26.90 -2.11 -1.49
N GLU A 83 26.23 -1.38 -2.38
CA GLU A 83 26.61 -0.01 -2.76
C GLU A 83 26.11 1.04 -1.74
N GLU A 84 25.24 0.67 -0.80
CA GLU A 84 24.74 1.56 0.25
C GLU A 84 25.85 1.89 1.24
N LYS A 85 26.35 3.13 1.19
CA LYS A 85 27.50 3.57 2.00
C LYS A 85 27.14 3.79 3.46
N SER A 86 25.92 4.23 3.76
CA SER A 86 25.48 4.49 5.13
C SER A 86 25.21 3.17 5.88
N VAL A 87 25.93 2.96 6.98
CA VAL A 87 25.71 1.84 7.89
C VAL A 87 24.31 1.91 8.50
N MET A 88 23.83 3.11 8.80
CA MET A 88 22.51 3.33 9.40
C MET A 88 21.39 2.95 8.44
N ILE A 89 21.46 3.38 7.18
CA ILE A 89 20.46 3.02 6.17
C ILE A 89 20.40 1.50 5.99
N ARG A 90 21.57 0.84 5.89
CA ARG A 90 21.63 -0.63 5.77
C ARG A 90 20.98 -1.32 6.95
N GLU A 91 21.27 -0.88 8.18
CA GLU A 91 20.72 -1.51 9.38
C GLU A 91 19.19 -1.33 9.49
N ILE A 92 18.69 -0.11 9.20
CA ILE A 92 17.24 0.15 9.19
C ILE A 92 16.54 -0.71 8.13
N LYS A 93 17.07 -0.74 6.90
CA LYS A 93 16.53 -1.58 5.81
C LYS A 93 16.53 -3.06 6.20
N ARG A 94 17.62 -3.55 6.80
CA ARG A 94 17.75 -4.94 7.27
C ARG A 94 16.65 -5.29 8.28
N VAL A 95 16.47 -4.47 9.31
CA VAL A 95 15.45 -4.70 10.36
C VAL A 95 14.04 -4.64 9.77
N ILE A 96 13.76 -3.70 8.87
CA ILE A 96 12.45 -3.61 8.20
C ILE A 96 12.20 -4.84 7.32
N CYS A 97 13.18 -5.24 6.51
CA CYS A 97 13.07 -6.42 5.67
C CYS A 97 12.79 -7.68 6.50
N GLU A 98 13.46 -7.82 7.65
CA GLU A 98 13.25 -8.93 8.58
C GLU A 98 11.83 -8.93 9.17
N ASP A 99 11.29 -7.78 9.57
CA ASP A 99 9.92 -7.69 10.08
C ASP A 99 8.88 -7.98 8.99
N LEU A 100 9.04 -7.38 7.80
CA LEU A 100 8.13 -7.58 6.67
C LEU A 100 8.12 -9.04 6.20
N SER A 101 9.26 -9.73 6.26
CA SER A 101 9.36 -11.15 5.87
C SER A 101 8.56 -12.08 6.80
N LYS A 102 8.17 -11.61 7.98
CA LYS A 102 7.32 -12.37 8.93
C LYS A 102 5.83 -12.20 8.63
N ARG A 103 5.46 -11.34 7.66
CA ARG A 103 4.06 -11.10 7.26
C ARG A 103 3.68 -12.01 6.10
N TYR A 104 2.42 -12.47 6.09
CA TYR A 104 1.85 -13.30 5.03
C TYR A 104 2.69 -14.56 4.77
N THR A 105 3.01 -15.32 5.82
CA THR A 105 3.90 -16.47 5.71
C THR A 105 3.18 -17.77 5.40
N THR A 106 1.85 -17.80 5.57
CA THR A 106 1.07 -19.00 5.27
C THR A 106 0.70 -19.08 3.79
N ASP A 107 0.64 -20.30 3.26
CA ASP A 107 0.20 -20.56 1.89
C ASP A 107 -1.23 -20.05 1.65
N GLN A 108 -2.08 -20.10 2.69
CA GLN A 108 -3.44 -19.60 2.62
C GLN A 108 -3.50 -18.07 2.45
N GLU A 109 -2.75 -17.31 3.26
CA GLU A 109 -2.70 -15.84 3.15
C GLU A 109 -2.11 -15.41 1.81
N THR A 110 -0.98 -16.00 1.43
CA THR A 110 -0.31 -15.66 0.16
C THR A 110 -1.18 -16.00 -1.04
N SER A 111 -1.82 -17.17 -1.05
CA SER A 111 -2.78 -17.57 -2.09
C SER A 111 -3.94 -16.58 -2.17
N LEU A 112 -4.56 -16.23 -1.04
CA LEU A 112 -5.65 -15.25 -1.00
C LEU A 112 -5.25 -13.90 -1.58
N LEU A 113 -4.12 -13.34 -1.13
CA LEU A 113 -3.66 -12.03 -1.60
C LEU A 113 -3.26 -12.04 -3.08
N ASN A 114 -2.65 -13.12 -3.57
CA ASN A 114 -2.33 -13.29 -4.98
C ASN A 114 -3.61 -13.38 -5.83
N LYS A 115 -4.64 -14.08 -5.37
CA LYS A 115 -5.96 -14.09 -6.01
C LYS A 115 -6.59 -12.70 -6.02
N CYS A 116 -6.56 -11.97 -4.90
CA CYS A 116 -7.06 -10.59 -4.86
C CYS A 116 -6.34 -9.70 -5.90
N ALA A 117 -5.02 -9.82 -6.02
CA ALA A 117 -4.25 -9.07 -7.01
C ALA A 117 -4.61 -9.50 -8.45
N SER A 118 -4.80 -10.78 -8.72
CA SER A 118 -5.07 -11.28 -10.08
C SER A 118 -6.42 -10.83 -10.64
N LEU A 119 -7.38 -10.54 -9.76
CA LEU A 119 -8.70 -10.02 -10.09
C LEU A 119 -8.72 -8.51 -10.35
N ASP A 120 -7.66 -7.78 -9.97
CA ASP A 120 -7.52 -6.36 -10.30
C ASP A 120 -6.84 -6.22 -11.69
N PRO A 121 -7.49 -5.59 -12.69
CA PRO A 121 -6.91 -5.41 -14.01
C PRO A 121 -5.54 -4.72 -14.03
N ARG A 122 -5.25 -3.88 -13.01
CA ARG A 122 -3.97 -3.19 -12.84
C ARG A 122 -2.83 -4.16 -12.53
N PHE A 123 -3.12 -5.33 -11.97
CA PHE A 123 -2.12 -6.32 -11.57
C PHE A 123 -2.24 -7.64 -12.33
N LYS A 124 -2.97 -7.67 -13.45
CA LYS A 124 -3.18 -8.87 -14.28
C LYS A 124 -1.89 -9.55 -14.77
N ALA A 125 -0.75 -8.85 -14.75
CA ALA A 125 0.52 -9.45 -15.15
C ALA A 125 1.20 -10.20 -14.00
N LEU A 126 0.80 -9.93 -12.74
CA LEU A 126 1.43 -10.41 -11.50
C LEU A 126 2.97 -10.44 -11.58
N PRO A 127 3.63 -9.31 -11.91
CA PRO A 127 5.07 -9.25 -12.15
C PRO A 127 5.91 -9.47 -10.89
N PHE A 128 5.30 -9.28 -9.71
CA PHE A 128 5.92 -9.57 -8.41
C PHE A 128 5.98 -11.07 -8.07
N LEU A 129 5.35 -11.93 -8.87
CA LEU A 129 5.38 -13.39 -8.71
C LEU A 129 6.33 -14.05 -9.72
N SER A 130 6.86 -15.22 -9.34
CA SER A 130 7.51 -16.12 -10.29
C SER A 130 6.50 -16.66 -11.30
N LYS A 131 6.99 -17.16 -12.43
CA LYS A 131 6.13 -17.71 -13.49
C LYS A 131 5.26 -18.84 -12.96
N GLU A 132 5.83 -19.71 -12.14
CA GLU A 132 5.15 -20.87 -11.56
C GLU A 132 4.00 -20.45 -10.63
N LYS A 133 4.26 -19.50 -9.71
CA LYS A 133 3.24 -18.98 -8.79
C LYS A 133 2.13 -18.22 -9.52
N ARG A 134 2.48 -17.52 -10.61
CA ARG A 134 1.51 -16.83 -11.46
C ARG A 134 0.56 -17.81 -12.13
N GLU A 135 1.10 -18.87 -12.73
CA GLU A 135 0.30 -19.93 -13.36
C GLU A 135 -0.58 -20.65 -12.35
N GLU A 136 -0.05 -20.97 -11.16
CA GLU A 136 -0.82 -21.54 -10.05
C GLU A 136 -1.99 -20.64 -9.62
N THR A 137 -1.73 -19.34 -9.44
CA THR A 137 -2.76 -18.36 -9.05
C THR A 137 -3.91 -18.34 -10.06
N TYR A 138 -3.60 -18.27 -11.36
CA TYR A 138 -4.64 -18.28 -12.40
C TYR A 138 -5.39 -19.59 -12.47
N LYS A 139 -4.70 -20.74 -12.32
CA LYS A 139 -5.34 -22.05 -12.30
C LYS A 139 -6.37 -22.15 -11.17
N THR A 140 -6.00 -21.69 -9.97
CA THR A 140 -6.89 -21.70 -8.81
C THR A 140 -8.11 -20.80 -9.05
N VAL A 141 -7.92 -19.57 -9.53
CA VAL A 141 -9.02 -18.64 -9.83
C VAL A 141 -9.98 -19.20 -10.88
N ILE A 142 -9.45 -19.77 -11.97
CA ILE A 142 -10.27 -20.39 -13.02
C ILE A 142 -11.06 -21.58 -12.47
N THR A 143 -10.43 -22.42 -11.64
CA THR A 143 -11.10 -23.58 -11.04
C THR A 143 -12.23 -23.14 -10.11
N GLU A 144 -11.99 -22.17 -9.22
CA GLU A 144 -13.01 -21.60 -8.33
C GLU A 144 -14.17 -20.97 -9.14
N ALA A 145 -13.86 -20.22 -10.20
CA ALA A 145 -14.87 -19.60 -11.06
C ALA A 145 -15.74 -20.63 -11.78
N SER A 146 -15.14 -21.71 -12.30
CA SER A 146 -15.89 -22.81 -12.94
C SER A 146 -16.80 -23.53 -11.94
N SER A 147 -16.32 -23.82 -10.73
CA SER A 147 -17.15 -24.45 -9.69
C SER A 147 -18.34 -23.57 -9.29
N LEU A 148 -18.15 -22.25 -9.14
CA LEU A 148 -19.24 -21.33 -8.88
C LEU A 148 -20.27 -21.27 -10.03
N GLN A 149 -19.82 -21.40 -11.28
CA GLN A 149 -20.72 -21.44 -12.44
C GLN A 149 -21.62 -22.68 -12.43
N GLU A 150 -21.06 -23.85 -12.07
CA GLU A 150 -21.81 -25.11 -11.97
C GLU A 150 -22.84 -25.07 -10.83
N GLU A 151 -22.51 -24.48 -9.68
CA GLU A 151 -23.44 -24.27 -8.57
C GLU A 151 -24.61 -23.34 -8.96
N VAL A 152 -24.35 -22.29 -9.74
CA VAL A 152 -25.40 -21.40 -10.24
C VAL A 152 -26.31 -22.11 -11.23
N HIS A 153 -25.76 -22.94 -12.13
CA HIS A 153 -26.58 -23.72 -13.09
C HIS A 153 -27.42 -24.80 -12.39
N GLY A 154 -26.87 -25.51 -11.40
CA GLY A 154 -27.60 -26.53 -10.64
C GLY A 154 -28.77 -25.98 -9.82
N ASN A 155 -28.70 -24.72 -9.37
CA ASN A 155 -29.79 -24.06 -8.65
C ASN A 155 -30.93 -23.54 -9.57
N LEU A 156 -30.69 -23.34 -10.87
CA LEU A 156 -31.74 -22.92 -11.81
C LEU A 156 -32.65 -24.08 -12.26
N GLU A 157 -32.16 -25.31 -12.27
CA GLU A 157 -32.94 -26.48 -12.70
C GLU A 157 -33.93 -27.00 -11.63
N ASP A 158 -33.77 -26.61 -10.35
CA ASP A 158 -34.68 -26.98 -9.24
C ASP A 158 -35.87 -26.00 -9.06
N SER A 159 -35.92 -24.90 -9.84
CA SER A 159 -36.99 -23.88 -9.74
C SER A 159 -38.06 -23.94 -10.84
N THR A 160 -37.98 -24.88 -11.80
CA THR A 160 -38.92 -24.96 -12.94
C THR A 160 -40.13 -25.88 -12.73
N VAL A 161 -40.89 -25.70 -11.63
CA VAL A 161 -42.33 -26.05 -11.64
C VAL A 161 -43.14 -25.04 -10.82
N LYS A 162 -43.65 -24.01 -11.51
CA LYS A 162 -45.05 -23.52 -11.42
C LYS A 162 -45.23 -22.30 -12.31
N GLU A 163 -45.65 -22.53 -13.55
CA GLU A 163 -46.39 -21.53 -14.32
C GLU A 163 -47.76 -21.31 -13.68
N ALA A 164 -48.06 -20.06 -13.32
CA ALA A 164 -49.42 -19.51 -13.35
C ALA A 164 -49.39 -17.97 -13.41
N ASN A 165 -49.59 -17.45 -14.62
CA ASN A 165 -50.54 -16.38 -14.98
C ASN A 165 -50.41 -14.94 -14.39
N ILE A 166 -49.87 -14.05 -15.24
CA ILE A 166 -50.24 -12.64 -15.59
C ILE A 166 -50.65 -11.64 -14.47
N SER A 167 -49.90 -10.53 -14.39
CA SER A 167 -50.47 -9.16 -14.52
C SER A 167 -49.39 -8.11 -14.83
N VAL A 168 -49.76 -7.20 -15.73
CA VAL A 168 -49.02 -6.04 -16.27
C VAL A 168 -48.83 -4.94 -15.20
N SER A 169 -47.63 -4.30 -15.24
CA SER A 169 -47.12 -2.96 -14.79
C SER A 169 -48.01 -1.99 -13.97
N PRO A 170 -47.45 -1.01 -13.19
CA PRO A 170 -46.26 -0.21 -13.53
C PRO A 170 -45.24 0.09 -12.40
N GLN A 171 -44.09 0.66 -12.82
CA GLN A 171 -42.98 1.17 -12.00
C GLN A 171 -43.40 2.10 -10.84
N PRO A 172 -42.49 2.29 -9.86
CA PRO A 172 -42.25 3.63 -9.33
C PRO A 172 -40.78 4.05 -9.37
N GLU A 173 -40.58 5.20 -10.01
CA GLU A 173 -39.93 6.40 -9.45
C GLU A 173 -38.47 6.31 -8.96
N VAL A 174 -37.59 6.84 -9.83
CA VAL A 174 -36.24 7.31 -9.50
C VAL A 174 -36.34 8.41 -8.46
N THR A 175 -35.88 8.17 -7.23
CA THR A 175 -35.52 9.25 -6.31
C THR A 175 -34.01 9.44 -6.41
N GLU A 176 -33.60 10.55 -7.03
CA GLU A 176 -32.24 11.05 -7.03
C GLU A 176 -31.80 11.31 -5.57
N LEU A 177 -30.85 10.52 -5.08
CA LEU A 177 -30.06 10.89 -3.92
C LEU A 177 -28.78 11.55 -4.46
N GLN A 178 -28.69 12.86 -4.23
CA GLN A 178 -27.55 13.71 -4.53
C GLN A 178 -26.28 13.14 -3.88
N ASP A 179 -25.33 12.75 -4.73
CA ASP A 179 -23.98 12.37 -4.36
C ASP A 179 -23.16 13.66 -4.17
N ASP A 180 -23.19 14.23 -2.96
CA ASP A 180 -22.28 15.31 -2.58
C ASP A 180 -20.91 14.69 -2.23
N CYS A 181 -20.17 14.33 -3.28
CA CYS A 181 -18.81 13.83 -3.17
C CYS A 181 -17.86 15.03 -3.00
N PRO A 182 -17.15 15.18 -1.86
CA PRO A 182 -16.09 16.17 -1.77
C PRO A 182 -14.96 15.77 -2.72
N THR A 183 -14.74 16.60 -3.74
CA THR A 183 -13.62 16.49 -4.68
C THR A 183 -12.29 16.59 -3.93
N THR A 184 -11.68 15.45 -3.63
CA THR A 184 -10.28 15.39 -3.23
C THR A 184 -9.48 14.52 -4.19
N SER A 185 -8.73 15.18 -5.08
CA SER A 185 -7.41 14.74 -5.53
C SER A 185 -7.26 13.31 -6.08
N LYS A 186 -8.01 12.94 -7.13
CA LYS A 186 -7.70 11.73 -7.95
C LYS A 186 -6.27 11.74 -8.54
N GLY A 187 -5.62 12.90 -8.64
CA GLY A 187 -4.27 13.04 -9.19
C GLY A 187 -3.12 12.54 -8.30
N ARG A 188 -3.26 12.60 -6.96
CA ARG A 188 -2.17 12.16 -6.04
C ARG A 188 -2.07 10.66 -5.91
N ALA A 189 -3.20 9.97 -5.68
CA ALA A 189 -3.21 8.52 -5.48
C ALA A 189 -2.66 7.77 -6.71
N SER A 190 -3.04 8.20 -7.92
CA SER A 190 -2.49 7.65 -9.16
C SER A 190 -0.97 7.90 -9.29
N SER A 191 -0.48 9.06 -8.85
CA SER A 191 0.95 9.37 -8.88
C SER A 191 1.76 8.56 -7.86
N LEU A 192 1.22 8.31 -6.67
CA LEU A 192 1.88 7.53 -5.62
C LEU A 192 1.92 6.05 -5.96
N LEU A 193 0.82 5.48 -6.47
CA LEU A 193 0.81 4.12 -7.01
C LEU A 193 1.89 3.94 -8.07
N HIS A 194 1.95 4.85 -9.04
CA HIS A 194 2.94 4.79 -10.12
C HIS A 194 4.37 4.95 -9.60
N ASN A 195 4.61 5.84 -8.62
CA ASN A 195 5.94 6.03 -8.06
C ASN A 195 6.41 4.85 -7.21
N LEU A 196 5.49 4.19 -6.50
CA LEU A 196 5.83 3.12 -5.56
C LEU A 196 5.93 1.77 -6.24
N LEU A 197 5.02 1.47 -7.17
CA LEU A 197 5.00 0.21 -7.91
C LEU A 197 5.87 0.28 -9.18
N GLY A 198 6.11 1.48 -9.73
CA GLY A 198 6.86 1.65 -10.97
C GLY A 198 6.10 1.15 -12.20
N LYS A 199 6.67 1.39 -13.40
CA LYS A 199 6.13 0.84 -14.66
C LYS A 199 6.29 -0.68 -14.78
N ASP A 200 7.15 -1.29 -13.96
CA ASP A 200 7.46 -2.71 -14.05
C ASP A 200 6.46 -3.57 -13.27
N LEU A 201 5.65 -2.99 -12.36
CA LEU A 201 4.59 -3.69 -11.62
C LEU A 201 3.14 -3.41 -12.08
N LEU A 202 2.92 -2.40 -12.95
CA LEU A 202 1.61 -2.00 -13.51
C LEU A 202 1.54 -2.35 -15.01
#